data_AF-A0A6C0E3U0-F1
#
_entry.id   AF-A0A6C0E3U0-F1
#
_cell.length_a   1.000
_cell.length_b   1.000
_cell.length_c   1.000
_cell.angle_alpha   90.00
_cell.angle_beta   90.00
_cell.angle_gamma   90.00
#
_symmetry.space_group_name_H-M   'P 1'
#
loop_
_entity.id
_entity.type
_entity.pdbx_description
1 polymer ?
#
loop_
_entity_poly.entity_id
_entity_poly.type
_entity_poly.pdbx_seq_one_letter_code
_entity_poly.pdbx_strand_id
1 'polypeptide(L)'
;MPSGKHWTNFIFINLAFMFYIIGIYYLSSIQKIRANWSLYRCNPMYMPLSDNIDQDFIYCIQNIQTNFMGYLLQPLTNITGVIGGLMGGFIGELNGIRAMFDKIRTTFSFSLQGIFGVFMGLVVEFQKIIIGIKDLMGKTIGSMVSLLYVMDGSIKTMKSAWNGPPGQMIQKVGKCFHPETKIRLKSGSVVCMKDVKAGDILVNGSIVVATMQIDNSKSQDPFYKIKEESINGGFIYVTGSHMVHDNEVCKFVRVEEYKQAQLTDEKHNWFSCLITSDHKIQIGDTLFWDWEDYYCK
;
A
#
# COMPACT_ATOMS: atom_id res chain seq x y z
N MET A 1 153.12 -42.64 39.92
CA MET A 1 151.98 -42.84 39.01
C MET A 1 150.78 -43.31 39.83
N PRO A 2 149.65 -42.60 39.86
CA PRO A 2 148.53 -43.00 40.70
C PRO A 2 147.89 -44.28 40.13
N SER A 3 147.69 -45.29 40.99
CA SER A 3 147.11 -46.59 40.61
C SER A 3 145.65 -46.42 40.14
N GLY A 4 145.18 -47.28 39.23
CA GLY A 4 143.87 -47.16 38.57
C GLY A 4 142.65 -47.06 39.52
N LYS A 5 142.80 -47.46 40.78
CA LYS A 5 141.77 -47.33 41.83
C LYS A 5 141.50 -45.86 42.23
N HIS A 6 142.46 -44.96 42.02
CA HIS A 6 142.26 -43.53 42.30
C HIS A 6 141.45 -42.82 41.19
N TRP A 7 141.59 -43.26 39.94
CA TRP A 7 140.83 -42.71 38.81
C TRP A 7 139.35 -43.09 38.85
N THR A 8 139.01 -44.31 39.28
CA THR A 8 137.61 -44.74 39.44
C THR A 8 136.88 -43.95 40.53
N ASN A 9 137.56 -43.66 41.66
CA ASN A 9 136.99 -42.85 42.73
C ASN A 9 136.78 -41.39 42.30
N PHE A 10 137.68 -40.82 41.49
CA PHE A 10 137.53 -39.47 40.95
C PHE A 10 136.32 -39.34 40.02
N ILE A 11 136.08 -40.31 39.13
CA ILE A 11 134.92 -40.32 38.23
C ILE A 11 133.62 -40.45 39.03
N PHE A 12 133.58 -41.34 40.03
CA PHE A 12 132.40 -41.56 40.85
C PHE A 12 131.99 -40.29 41.63
N ILE A 13 132.95 -39.59 42.22
CA ILE A 13 132.70 -38.35 42.97
C ILE A 13 132.18 -37.25 42.03
N ASN A 14 132.76 -37.08 40.84
CA ASN A 14 132.28 -36.09 39.88
C ASN A 14 130.88 -36.40 39.34
N LEU A 15 130.55 -37.68 39.11
CA LEU A 15 129.19 -38.09 38.75
C LEU A 15 128.19 -37.83 39.88
N ALA A 16 128.58 -38.06 41.14
CA ALA A 16 127.74 -37.75 42.30
C ALA A 16 127.44 -36.24 42.41
N PHE A 17 128.45 -35.38 42.20
CA PHE A 17 128.24 -33.93 42.15
C PHE A 17 127.37 -33.50 40.97
N MET A 18 127.55 -34.11 39.80
CA MET A 18 126.70 -33.83 38.63
C MET A 18 125.23 -34.19 38.91
N PHE A 19 124.98 -35.37 39.49
CA PHE A 19 123.64 -35.81 39.86
C PHE A 19 123.00 -34.92 40.93
N TYR A 20 123.79 -34.45 41.89
CA TYR A 20 123.34 -33.51 42.93
C TYR A 20 122.93 -32.15 42.34
N ILE A 21 123.71 -31.59 41.41
CA ILE A 21 123.38 -30.33 40.74
C ILE A 21 122.11 -30.47 39.90
N ILE A 22 121.96 -31.58 39.16
CA ILE A 22 120.74 -31.87 38.39
C ILE A 22 119.53 -32.00 39.33
N GLY A 23 119.69 -32.67 40.47
CA GLY A 23 118.63 -32.83 41.48
C GLY A 23 118.13 -31.49 42.03
N ILE A 24 119.03 -30.57 42.39
CA ILE A 24 118.65 -29.24 42.88
C ILE A 24 117.96 -28.42 41.78
N TYR A 25 118.46 -28.47 40.54
CA TYR A 25 117.85 -27.77 39.42
C TYR A 25 116.41 -28.24 39.17
N TYR A 26 116.17 -29.55 39.23
CA TYR A 26 114.84 -30.14 39.05
C TYR A 26 113.87 -29.72 40.16
N LEU A 27 114.31 -29.74 41.43
CA LEU A 27 113.50 -29.28 42.56
C LEU A 27 113.17 -27.78 42.47
N SER A 28 114.13 -26.95 42.05
CA SER A 28 113.91 -25.52 41.82
C SER A 28 112.93 -25.25 40.67
N SER A 29 112.99 -26.05 39.60
CA SER A 29 112.05 -25.95 38.48
C SER A 29 110.63 -26.33 38.88
N ILE A 30 110.45 -27.36 39.72
CA ILE A 30 109.14 -27.75 40.26
C ILE A 30 108.56 -26.64 41.14
N GLN A 31 109.39 -26.01 41.98
CA GLN A 31 108.93 -24.89 42.82
C GLN A 31 108.43 -23.70 41.99
N LYS A 32 109.08 -23.39 40.86
CA LYS A 32 108.62 -22.33 39.94
C LYS A 32 107.27 -22.67 39.29
N ILE A 33 107.03 -23.93 38.95
CA ILE A 33 105.75 -24.38 38.37
C ILE A 33 104.64 -24.31 39.43
N ARG A 34 104.92 -24.74 40.67
CA ARG A 34 103.97 -24.67 41.79
C ARG A 34 103.62 -23.22 42.16
N ALA A 35 104.56 -22.27 42.07
CA ALA A 35 104.31 -20.86 42.32
C ALA A 35 103.34 -20.21 41.30
N ASN A 36 103.32 -20.71 40.06
CA ASN A 36 102.47 -20.22 38.97
C ASN A 36 101.38 -21.23 38.57
N TRP A 37 100.85 -21.98 39.53
CA TRP A 37 99.96 -23.13 39.29
C TRP A 37 98.70 -22.77 38.48
N SER A 38 98.14 -21.57 38.65
CA SER A 38 96.95 -21.10 37.92
C SER A 38 97.09 -21.11 36.39
N LEU A 39 98.32 -20.93 35.89
CA LEU A 39 98.63 -20.95 34.45
C LEU A 39 98.84 -22.37 33.92
N TYR A 40 99.41 -23.26 34.75
CA TYR A 40 99.81 -24.61 34.34
C TYR A 40 98.79 -25.70 34.69
N ARG A 41 97.77 -25.41 35.53
CA ARG A 41 96.76 -26.38 36.01
C ARG A 41 95.99 -27.12 34.92
N CYS A 42 95.77 -26.50 33.76
CA CYS A 42 95.06 -27.12 32.63
C CYS A 42 95.98 -27.74 31.57
N ASN A 43 97.29 -27.79 31.81
CA ASN A 43 98.23 -28.47 30.91
C ASN A 43 98.45 -29.92 31.37
N PRO A 44 98.09 -30.94 30.54
CA PRO A 44 98.20 -32.36 30.90
C PRO A 44 99.60 -32.80 31.35
N MET A 45 100.66 -32.14 30.87
CA MET A 45 102.04 -32.49 31.20
C MET A 45 102.43 -32.15 32.64
N TYR A 46 101.83 -31.11 33.23
CA TYR A 46 102.16 -30.64 34.59
C TYR A 46 101.11 -31.05 35.63
N MET A 47 99.96 -31.58 35.20
CA MET A 47 98.84 -32.00 36.05
C MET A 47 99.22 -33.01 37.18
N PRO A 48 100.13 -33.98 36.97
CA PRO A 48 100.57 -34.87 38.06
C PRO A 48 101.28 -34.16 39.23
N LEU A 49 101.63 -32.87 39.08
CA LEU A 49 102.20 -32.02 40.13
C LEU A 49 101.13 -31.28 40.96
N SER A 50 99.84 -31.46 40.65
CA SER A 50 98.73 -30.86 41.42
C SER A 50 98.61 -31.48 42.81
N ASP A 51 98.24 -30.66 43.79
CA ASP A 51 97.88 -31.13 45.14
C ASP A 51 96.52 -31.85 45.15
N ASN A 52 95.63 -31.58 44.19
CA ASN A 52 94.32 -32.23 44.03
C ASN A 52 93.93 -32.34 42.55
N ILE A 53 94.37 -33.43 41.92
CA ILE A 53 94.18 -33.70 40.49
C ILE A 53 92.69 -33.68 40.09
N ASP A 54 91.81 -34.24 40.91
CA ASP A 54 90.38 -34.36 40.58
C ASP A 54 89.70 -33.00 40.45
N GLN A 55 89.99 -32.06 41.36
CA GLN A 55 89.37 -30.74 41.34
C GLN A 55 89.89 -29.90 40.17
N ASP A 56 91.19 -29.93 39.90
CA ASP A 56 91.78 -29.21 38.77
C ASP A 56 91.31 -29.79 37.44
N PHE A 57 91.17 -31.11 37.33
CA PHE A 57 90.62 -31.77 36.15
C PHE A 57 89.15 -31.38 35.91
N ILE A 58 88.30 -31.45 36.93
CA ILE A 58 86.88 -31.04 36.82
C ILE A 58 86.78 -29.57 36.43
N TYR A 59 87.59 -28.69 37.03
CA TYR A 59 87.60 -27.27 36.72
C TYR A 59 87.98 -27.01 35.25
N CYS A 60 89.06 -27.65 34.77
CA CYS A 60 89.51 -27.48 33.39
C CYS A 60 88.50 -28.05 32.38
N ILE A 61 87.88 -29.20 32.68
CA ILE A 61 86.83 -29.78 31.82
C ILE A 61 85.57 -28.90 31.81
N GLN A 62 85.13 -28.38 32.95
CA GLN A 62 83.97 -27.48 33.03
C GLN A 62 84.22 -26.19 32.25
N ASN A 63 85.41 -25.60 32.36
CA ASN A 63 85.76 -24.40 31.61
C ASN A 63 85.91 -24.66 30.11
N ILE A 64 86.39 -25.84 29.70
CA ILE A 64 86.39 -26.25 28.29
C ILE A 64 84.94 -26.45 27.80
N GLN A 65 84.08 -27.04 28.62
CA GLN A 65 82.68 -27.32 28.28
C GLN A 65 81.85 -26.05 28.14
N THR A 66 82.02 -25.02 28.98
CA THR A 66 81.32 -23.73 28.83
C THR A 66 81.74 -22.99 27.57
N ASN A 67 83.04 -22.99 27.26
CA ASN A 67 83.56 -22.39 26.03
C ASN A 67 83.12 -23.16 24.77
N PHE A 68 82.98 -24.49 24.85
CA PHE A 68 82.48 -25.32 23.75
C PHE A 68 80.95 -25.29 23.63
N MET A 69 80.22 -25.03 24.72
CA MET A 69 78.76 -24.93 24.73
C MET A 69 78.25 -23.83 23.79
N GLY A 70 78.96 -22.69 23.70
CA GLY A 70 78.65 -21.64 22.73
C GLY A 70 78.68 -22.13 21.28
N TYR A 71 79.66 -22.97 20.93
CA TYR A 71 79.79 -23.58 19.60
C TYR A 71 78.74 -24.68 19.36
N LEU A 72 78.40 -25.46 20.40
CA LEU A 72 77.34 -26.48 20.33
C LEU A 72 75.93 -25.91 20.26
N LEU A 73 75.70 -24.72 20.84
CA LEU A 73 74.40 -24.05 20.81
C LEU A 73 74.17 -23.23 19.53
N GLN A 74 75.21 -22.85 18.79
CA GLN A 74 75.09 -22.14 17.50
C GLN A 74 74.11 -22.82 16.50
N PRO A 75 74.19 -24.15 16.28
CA PRO A 75 73.19 -24.86 15.48
C PRO A 75 71.76 -24.72 16.03
N LEU A 76 71.59 -24.79 17.35
CA LEU A 76 70.29 -24.69 18.01
C LEU A 76 69.71 -23.26 17.89
N THR A 77 70.54 -22.23 18.01
CA THR A 77 70.14 -20.82 17.84
C THR A 77 69.78 -20.49 16.39
N ASN A 78 70.47 -21.09 15.42
CA ASN A 78 70.13 -20.92 14.01
C ASN A 78 68.80 -21.61 13.67
N ILE A 79 68.57 -22.83 14.17
CA ILE A 79 67.30 -23.55 13.95
C ILE A 79 66.14 -22.80 14.60
N THR A 80 66.30 -22.28 15.82
CA THR A 80 65.26 -21.47 16.48
C THR A 80 65.01 -20.14 15.78
N GLY A 81 66.04 -19.50 15.21
CA GLY A 81 65.90 -18.32 14.36
C GLY A 81 65.13 -18.59 13.06
N VAL A 82 65.41 -19.71 12.39
CA VAL A 82 64.69 -20.14 11.18
C VAL A 82 63.24 -20.48 11.50
N ILE A 83 62.98 -21.23 12.59
CA ILE A 83 61.62 -21.53 13.04
C ILE A 83 60.87 -20.26 13.43
N GLY A 84 61.52 -19.31 14.10
CA GLY A 84 60.95 -18.00 14.42
C GLY A 84 60.59 -17.20 13.17
N GLY A 85 61.45 -17.19 12.15
CA GLY A 85 61.18 -16.55 10.86
C GLY A 85 60.01 -17.19 10.11
N LEU A 86 59.93 -18.52 10.09
CA LEU A 86 58.82 -19.26 9.48
C LEU A 86 57.50 -19.01 10.21
N MET A 87 57.50 -19.00 11.55
CA MET A 87 56.32 -18.67 12.35
C MET A 87 55.87 -17.22 12.14
N GLY A 88 56.82 -16.27 12.05
CA GLY A 88 56.52 -14.87 11.74
C GLY A 88 55.92 -14.68 10.35
N GLY A 89 56.48 -15.35 9.34
CA GLY A 89 55.95 -15.36 7.97
C GLY A 89 54.55 -15.95 7.91
N PHE A 90 54.33 -17.09 8.56
CA PHE A 90 53.02 -17.75 8.62
C PHE A 90 51.95 -16.89 9.30
N ILE A 91 52.28 -16.20 10.41
CA ILE A 91 51.36 -15.26 11.06
C ILE A 91 51.05 -14.06 10.14
N GLY A 92 52.05 -13.57 9.40
CA GLY A 92 51.88 -12.53 8.40
C GLY A 92 50.90 -12.92 7.30
N GLU A 93 51.06 -14.13 6.74
CA GLU A 93 50.15 -14.69 5.73
C GLU A 93 48.73 -14.91 6.28
N LEU A 94 48.59 -15.43 7.51
CA LEU A 94 47.27 -15.58 8.15
C LEU A 94 46.56 -14.24 8.34
N ASN A 95 47.29 -13.19 8.71
CA ASN A 95 46.73 -11.85 8.79
C ASN A 95 46.40 -11.28 7.40
N GLY A 96 47.19 -11.60 6.37
CA GLY A 96 46.87 -11.29 4.98
C GLY A 96 45.57 -11.94 4.51
N ILE A 97 45.35 -13.21 4.86
CA ILE A 97 44.10 -13.92 4.58
C ILE A 97 42.93 -13.24 5.31
N ARG A 98 43.08 -12.90 6.59
CA ARG A 98 42.04 -12.17 7.34
C ARG A 98 41.73 -10.81 6.70
N ALA A 99 42.74 -10.07 6.27
CA ALA A 99 42.56 -8.79 5.59
C ALA A 99 41.87 -8.94 4.22
N MET A 100 42.15 -10.02 3.48
CA MET A 100 41.44 -10.35 2.25
C MET A 100 39.96 -10.63 2.53
N PHE A 101 39.63 -11.43 3.56
CA PHE A 101 38.25 -11.69 3.95
C PHE A 101 37.51 -10.42 4.39
N ASP A 102 38.18 -9.54 5.13
CA ASP A 102 37.62 -8.26 5.54
C ASP A 102 37.32 -7.36 4.33
N LYS A 103 38.24 -7.30 3.35
CA LYS A 103 38.05 -6.56 2.11
C LYS A 103 36.89 -7.12 1.27
N ILE A 104 36.78 -8.45 1.16
CA ILE A 104 35.67 -9.11 0.45
C ILE A 104 34.34 -8.76 1.13
N ARG A 105 34.25 -8.92 2.45
CA ARG A 105 33.05 -8.61 3.23
C ARG A 105 32.64 -7.14 3.06
N THR A 106 33.59 -6.23 3.15
CA THR A 106 33.34 -4.79 3.06
C THR A 106 32.89 -4.39 1.65
N THR A 107 33.54 -4.92 0.61
CA THR A 107 33.18 -4.64 -0.79
C THR A 107 31.80 -5.19 -1.13
N PHE A 108 31.48 -6.39 -0.65
CA PHE A 108 30.16 -7.00 -0.82
C PHE A 108 29.07 -6.20 -0.10
N SER A 109 29.32 -5.81 1.15
CA SER A 109 28.40 -4.97 1.94
C SER A 109 28.11 -3.64 1.26
N PHE A 110 29.14 -2.95 0.76
CA PHE A 110 28.97 -1.67 0.05
C PHE A 110 28.17 -1.83 -1.24
N SER A 111 28.44 -2.89 -2.02
CA SER A 111 27.73 -3.16 -3.26
C SER A 111 26.25 -3.45 -3.01
N LEU A 112 25.94 -4.28 -2.00
CA LEU A 112 24.56 -4.54 -1.59
C LEU A 112 23.85 -3.26 -1.13
N GLN A 113 24.48 -2.44 -0.29
CA GLN A 113 23.90 -1.18 0.19
C GLN A 113 23.59 -0.22 -0.96
N GLY A 114 24.49 -0.09 -1.95
CA GLY A 114 24.25 0.73 -3.14
C GLY A 114 23.03 0.27 -3.94
N ILE A 115 22.90 -1.04 -4.16
CA ILE A 115 21.76 -1.63 -4.87
C ILE A 115 20.45 -1.41 -4.09
N PHE A 116 20.43 -1.71 -2.78
CA PHE A 116 19.27 -1.47 -1.93
C PHE A 116 18.87 0.01 -1.87
N GLY A 117 19.85 0.93 -1.90
CA GLY A 117 19.59 2.36 -1.95
C GLY A 117 18.80 2.78 -3.21
N VAL A 118 19.19 2.26 -4.38
CA VAL A 118 18.46 2.52 -5.64
C VAL A 118 17.05 1.90 -5.59
N PHE A 119 16.92 0.66 -5.13
CA PHE A 119 15.62 0.01 -5.00
C PHE A 119 14.69 0.76 -4.04
N MET A 120 15.19 1.27 -2.91
CA MET A 120 14.39 2.08 -1.98
C MET A 120 13.89 3.37 -2.65
N GLY A 121 14.74 4.05 -3.42
CA GLY A 121 14.32 5.23 -4.19
C GLY A 121 13.21 4.89 -5.20
N LEU A 122 13.36 3.79 -5.92
CA LEU A 122 12.35 3.31 -6.88
C LEU A 122 11.03 2.94 -6.20
N VAL A 123 11.06 2.28 -5.03
CA VAL A 123 9.85 1.95 -4.25
C VAL A 123 9.11 3.21 -3.84
N VAL A 124 9.81 4.27 -3.41
CA VAL A 124 9.19 5.56 -3.04
C VAL A 124 8.46 6.19 -4.24
N GLU A 125 9.06 6.15 -5.43
CA GLU A 125 8.39 6.66 -6.64
C GLU A 125 7.15 5.85 -7.00
N PHE A 126 7.20 4.51 -6.92
CA PHE A 126 5.99 3.68 -7.10
C PHE A 126 4.91 3.97 -6.05
N GLN A 127 5.30 4.19 -4.78
CA GLN A 127 4.36 4.56 -3.73
C GLN A 127 3.66 5.89 -4.03
N LYS A 128 4.37 6.91 -4.54
CA LYS A 128 3.76 8.18 -4.96
C LYS A 128 2.71 7.98 -6.06
N ILE A 129 2.99 7.14 -7.04
CA ILE A 129 2.05 6.81 -8.12
C ILE A 129 0.78 6.16 -7.53
N ILE A 130 0.94 5.18 -6.63
CA ILE A 130 -0.19 4.51 -5.97
C ILE A 130 -1.02 5.50 -5.14
N ILE A 131 -0.39 6.41 -4.42
CA ILE A 131 -1.08 7.47 -3.66
C ILE A 131 -1.88 8.36 -4.61
N GLY A 132 -1.29 8.78 -5.74
CA GLY A 132 -1.98 9.57 -6.76
C GLY A 132 -3.20 8.85 -7.36
N ILE A 133 -3.09 7.55 -7.64
CA ILE A 133 -4.22 6.74 -8.12
C ILE A 133 -5.32 6.66 -7.07
N LYS A 134 -4.98 6.41 -5.80
CA LYS A 134 -5.96 6.37 -4.70
C LYS A 134 -6.68 7.70 -4.52
N ASP A 135 -5.97 8.82 -4.62
CA ASP A 135 -6.55 10.17 -4.56
C ASP A 135 -7.53 10.41 -5.72
N LEU A 136 -7.13 10.06 -6.95
CA LEU A 136 -7.98 10.18 -8.15
C LEU A 136 -9.26 9.33 -8.04
N MET A 137 -9.15 8.08 -7.56
CA MET A 137 -10.31 7.23 -7.31
C MET A 137 -11.23 7.84 -6.25
N GLY A 138 -10.67 8.37 -5.15
CA GLY A 138 -11.43 9.04 -4.09
C GLY A 138 -12.22 10.24 -4.61
N LYS A 139 -11.58 11.10 -5.41
CA LYS A 139 -12.24 12.26 -6.06
C LYS A 139 -13.35 11.83 -7.03
N THR A 140 -13.10 10.78 -7.82
CA THR A 140 -14.08 10.24 -8.77
C THR A 140 -15.32 9.73 -8.03
N ILE A 141 -15.14 8.90 -7.00
CA ILE A 141 -16.22 8.39 -6.16
C ILE A 141 -16.97 9.56 -5.49
N GLY A 142 -16.26 10.54 -4.95
CA GLY A 142 -16.87 11.72 -4.33
C GLY A 142 -17.79 12.48 -5.30
N SER A 143 -17.34 12.72 -6.53
CA SER A 143 -18.16 13.40 -7.55
C SER A 143 -19.40 12.59 -7.93
N MET A 144 -19.26 11.27 -8.11
CA MET A 144 -20.36 10.39 -8.50
C MET A 144 -21.41 10.24 -7.39
N VAL A 145 -20.98 10.10 -6.13
CA VAL A 145 -21.87 10.07 -4.97
C VAL A 145 -22.63 11.39 -4.82
N SER A 146 -21.96 12.52 -5.02
CA SER A 146 -22.62 13.83 -4.98
C SER A 146 -23.72 13.94 -6.03
N LEU A 147 -23.45 13.52 -7.27
CA LEU A 147 -24.43 13.48 -8.35
C LEU A 147 -25.61 12.55 -8.01
N LEU A 148 -25.35 11.37 -7.47
CA LEU A 148 -26.37 10.42 -7.04
C LEU A 148 -27.33 11.04 -6.01
N TYR A 149 -26.81 11.75 -5.01
CA TYR A 149 -27.64 12.41 -4.01
C TYR A 149 -28.44 13.59 -4.57
N VAL A 150 -27.89 14.35 -5.52
CA VAL A 150 -28.63 15.41 -6.22
C VAL A 150 -29.78 14.80 -7.02
N MET A 151 -29.53 13.70 -7.75
CA MET A 151 -30.57 12.98 -8.49
C MET A 151 -31.65 12.43 -7.55
N ASP A 152 -31.27 11.79 -6.44
CA ASP A 152 -32.23 11.29 -5.44
C ASP A 152 -33.07 12.42 -4.83
N GLY A 153 -32.44 13.54 -4.48
CA GLY A 153 -33.13 14.75 -4.03
C GLY A 153 -34.12 15.30 -5.06
N SER A 154 -33.74 15.32 -6.34
CA SER A 154 -34.63 15.75 -7.42
C SER A 154 -35.85 14.82 -7.59
N ILE A 155 -35.66 13.50 -7.54
CA ILE A 155 -36.75 12.52 -7.65
C ILE A 155 -37.70 12.64 -6.46
N LYS A 156 -37.17 12.79 -5.25
CA LYS A 156 -37.98 13.02 -4.05
C LYS A 156 -38.78 14.32 -4.16
N THR A 157 -38.16 15.39 -4.65
CA THR A 157 -38.85 16.68 -4.88
C THR A 157 -39.98 16.53 -5.90
N MET A 158 -39.76 15.84 -7.02
CA MET A 158 -40.81 15.58 -8.01
C MET A 158 -41.96 14.75 -7.44
N LYS A 159 -41.66 13.70 -6.66
CA LYS A 159 -42.68 12.91 -5.98
C LYS A 159 -43.47 13.75 -4.98
N SER A 160 -42.81 14.62 -4.23
CA SER A 160 -43.46 15.54 -3.30
C SER A 160 -44.33 16.56 -4.03
N ALA A 161 -43.88 17.11 -5.17
CA ALA A 161 -44.68 18.01 -5.99
C ALA A 161 -45.90 17.31 -6.62
N TRP A 162 -45.72 16.07 -7.09
CA TRP A 162 -46.77 15.23 -7.66
C TRP A 162 -47.84 14.83 -6.63
N ASN A 163 -47.41 14.50 -5.41
CA ASN A 163 -48.31 14.19 -4.30
C ASN A 163 -48.87 15.46 -3.63
N GLY A 164 -48.28 16.62 -3.93
CA GLY A 164 -48.68 17.92 -3.39
C GLY A 164 -49.90 18.52 -4.10
N PRO A 165 -50.34 19.71 -3.65
CA PRO A 165 -51.53 20.37 -4.20
C PRO A 165 -51.52 20.54 -5.73
N PRO A 166 -50.40 20.95 -6.38
CA PRO A 166 -50.36 21.06 -7.84
C PRO A 166 -50.57 19.73 -8.57
N GLY A 167 -49.93 18.64 -8.12
CA GLY A 167 -50.09 17.33 -8.75
C GLY A 167 -51.45 16.68 -8.47
N GLN A 168 -52.04 16.91 -7.30
CA GLN A 168 -53.41 16.49 -7.01
C GLN A 168 -54.45 17.21 -7.88
N MET A 169 -54.20 18.46 -8.25
CA MET A 169 -55.06 19.16 -9.22
C MET A 169 -55.03 18.44 -10.56
N ILE A 170 -53.85 18.13 -11.09
CA ILE A 170 -53.71 17.38 -12.36
C ILE A 170 -54.39 16.00 -12.29
N GLN A 171 -54.31 15.29 -11.16
CA GLN A 171 -54.98 13.99 -10.99
C GLN A 171 -56.52 14.10 -10.93
N LYS A 172 -57.07 15.26 -10.56
CA LYS A 172 -58.53 15.50 -10.47
C LYS A 172 -59.09 16.19 -11.71
N VAL A 173 -58.25 16.80 -12.53
CA VAL A 173 -58.57 17.37 -13.85
C VAL A 173 -58.58 16.20 -14.83
N GLY A 174 -59.76 15.61 -15.07
CA GLY A 174 -59.74 14.23 -15.55
C GLY A 174 -60.94 13.67 -16.29
N LYS A 175 -62.14 14.24 -16.22
CA LYS A 175 -63.28 13.51 -16.77
C LYS A 175 -64.26 14.39 -17.54
N CYS A 176 -64.60 13.94 -18.76
CA CYS A 176 -65.32 14.70 -19.79
C CYS A 176 -66.50 13.89 -20.37
N PHE A 177 -66.89 14.19 -21.60
CA PHE A 177 -68.05 13.61 -22.26
C PHE A 177 -67.68 12.37 -23.06
N HIS A 178 -68.66 11.49 -23.24
CA HIS A 178 -68.56 10.39 -24.19
C HIS A 178 -68.38 10.94 -25.61
N PRO A 179 -67.51 10.35 -26.45
CA PRO A 179 -67.27 10.83 -27.82
C PRO A 179 -68.53 10.97 -28.68
N GLU A 180 -69.53 10.13 -28.42
CA GLU A 180 -70.81 10.10 -29.15
C GLU A 180 -71.92 10.95 -28.51
N THR A 181 -71.65 11.58 -27.36
CA THR A 181 -72.60 12.54 -26.78
C THR A 181 -72.86 13.64 -27.80
N LYS A 182 -74.13 13.88 -28.11
CA LYS A 182 -74.53 14.86 -29.12
C LYS A 182 -74.59 16.25 -28.51
N ILE A 183 -74.21 17.25 -29.29
CA ILE A 183 -74.29 18.67 -28.94
C ILE A 183 -74.87 19.45 -30.12
N ARG A 184 -75.77 20.40 -29.82
CA ARG A 184 -76.37 21.30 -30.80
C ARG A 184 -75.53 22.57 -30.85
N LEU A 185 -75.12 22.99 -32.04
CA LEU A 185 -74.43 24.26 -32.26
C LEU A 185 -75.44 25.39 -32.50
N LYS A 186 -75.01 26.63 -32.34
CA LYS A 186 -75.81 27.84 -32.60
C LYS A 186 -76.30 27.92 -34.05
N SER A 187 -75.58 27.31 -34.99
CA SER A 187 -75.98 27.15 -36.39
C SER A 187 -77.21 26.23 -36.58
N GLY A 188 -77.61 25.49 -35.54
CA GLY A 188 -78.69 24.49 -35.58
C GLY A 188 -78.23 23.07 -35.89
N SER A 189 -76.98 22.87 -36.33
CA SER A 189 -76.42 21.53 -36.58
C SER A 189 -76.21 20.75 -35.28
N VAL A 190 -76.51 19.46 -35.29
CA VAL A 190 -76.23 18.53 -34.19
C VAL A 190 -75.03 17.67 -34.56
N VAL A 191 -73.97 17.74 -33.76
CA VAL A 191 -72.71 17.01 -33.97
C VAL A 191 -72.40 16.16 -32.74
N CYS A 192 -71.59 15.11 -32.90
CA CYS A 192 -71.07 14.36 -31.76
C CYS A 192 -69.93 15.14 -31.10
N MET A 193 -69.70 14.93 -29.81
CA MET A 193 -68.68 15.64 -29.04
C MET A 193 -67.27 15.49 -29.65
N LYS A 194 -66.97 14.30 -30.22
CA LYS A 194 -65.72 14.03 -30.93
C LYS A 194 -65.53 14.83 -32.22
N ASP A 195 -66.61 15.31 -32.80
CA ASP A 195 -66.63 15.98 -34.10
C ASP A 195 -66.71 17.52 -33.97
N VAL A 196 -66.81 18.03 -32.74
CA VAL A 196 -66.75 19.47 -32.43
C VAL A 196 -65.37 20.03 -32.78
N LYS A 197 -65.33 21.21 -33.40
CA LYS A 197 -64.09 21.85 -33.84
C LYS A 197 -63.89 23.20 -33.15
N ALA A 198 -62.63 23.60 -33.03
CA ALA A 198 -62.30 24.95 -32.62
C ALA A 198 -62.94 25.98 -33.58
N GLY A 199 -63.55 27.02 -33.01
CA GLY A 199 -64.33 28.02 -33.73
C GLY A 199 -65.83 27.73 -33.79
N ASP A 200 -66.29 26.52 -33.45
CA ASP A 200 -67.72 26.23 -33.34
C ASP A 200 -68.35 27.05 -32.21
N ILE A 201 -69.61 27.46 -32.40
CA ILE A 201 -70.35 28.28 -31.42
C ILE A 201 -71.47 27.43 -30.81
N LEU A 202 -71.45 27.29 -29.49
CA LEU A 202 -72.48 26.58 -28.72
C LEU A 202 -73.77 27.40 -28.61
N VAL A 203 -74.88 26.75 -28.21
CA VAL A 203 -76.23 27.38 -28.19
C VAL A 203 -76.28 28.66 -27.35
N ASN A 204 -75.58 28.69 -26.23
CA ASN A 204 -75.47 29.85 -25.33
C ASN A 204 -74.55 30.97 -25.86
N GLY A 205 -73.87 30.77 -26.99
CA GLY A 205 -72.95 31.73 -27.60
C GLY A 205 -71.47 31.50 -27.28
N SER A 206 -71.13 30.51 -26.43
CA SER A 206 -69.75 30.13 -26.14
C SER A 206 -69.03 29.67 -27.40
N ILE A 207 -67.79 30.12 -27.59
CA ILE A 207 -66.95 29.71 -28.72
C ILE A 207 -66.03 28.60 -28.25
N VAL A 208 -65.99 27.48 -28.96
CA VAL A 208 -65.04 26.39 -28.69
C VAL A 208 -63.64 26.87 -29.06
N VAL A 209 -62.76 27.00 -28.07
CA VAL A 209 -61.37 27.42 -28.21
C VAL A 209 -60.47 26.24 -28.56
N ALA A 210 -60.69 25.09 -27.91
CA ALA A 210 -59.93 23.87 -28.13
C ALA A 210 -60.76 22.61 -27.86
N THR A 211 -60.37 21.50 -28.47
CA THR A 211 -60.90 20.17 -28.20
C THR A 211 -59.76 19.23 -27.81
N MET A 212 -60.02 18.35 -26.83
CA MET A 212 -59.03 17.42 -26.31
C MET A 212 -59.59 16.00 -26.24
N GLN A 213 -58.71 15.03 -26.43
CA GLN A 213 -58.98 13.61 -26.25
C GLN A 213 -58.15 13.10 -25.08
N ILE A 214 -58.80 12.42 -24.14
CA ILE A 214 -58.16 11.95 -22.90
C ILE A 214 -58.28 10.45 -22.81
N ASP A 215 -57.14 9.77 -22.68
CA ASP A 215 -57.09 8.32 -22.55
C ASP A 215 -57.75 7.85 -21.23
N ASN A 216 -58.67 6.92 -21.35
CA ASN A 216 -59.34 6.21 -20.26
C ASN A 216 -59.09 4.69 -20.35
N SER A 217 -58.12 4.24 -21.16
CA SER A 217 -57.84 2.81 -21.37
C SER A 217 -57.51 2.07 -20.07
N LYS A 218 -56.87 2.73 -19.10
CA LYS A 218 -56.42 2.14 -17.82
C LYS A 218 -57.43 2.24 -16.69
N SER A 219 -58.09 3.38 -16.53
CA SER A 219 -59.05 3.64 -15.45
C SER A 219 -60.40 3.00 -15.71
N GLN A 220 -60.84 2.93 -16.98
CA GLN A 220 -62.15 2.38 -17.38
C GLN A 220 -63.29 2.99 -16.54
N ASP A 221 -63.20 4.29 -16.30
CA ASP A 221 -64.18 5.05 -15.52
C ASP A 221 -65.54 5.02 -16.25
N PRO A 222 -66.65 4.73 -15.54
CA PRO A 222 -67.98 4.68 -16.13
C PRO A 222 -68.54 6.08 -16.38
N PHE A 223 -69.47 6.17 -17.33
CA PHE A 223 -70.26 7.37 -17.57
C PHE A 223 -71.54 7.40 -16.74
N TYR A 224 -72.02 8.62 -16.50
CA TYR A 224 -73.35 8.90 -16.03
C TYR A 224 -74.17 9.42 -17.20
N LYS A 225 -75.46 9.08 -17.22
CA LYS A 225 -76.42 9.60 -18.19
C LYS A 225 -77.29 10.67 -17.55
N ILE A 226 -77.47 11.79 -18.25
CA ILE A 226 -78.42 12.85 -17.90
C ILE A 226 -79.43 12.94 -19.06
N LYS A 227 -80.72 13.01 -18.76
CA LYS A 227 -81.78 13.08 -19.78
C LYS A 227 -81.80 14.48 -20.42
N GLU A 228 -81.78 14.56 -21.75
CA GLU A 228 -81.79 15.84 -22.46
C GLU A 228 -82.76 15.82 -23.65
N GLU A 229 -83.87 16.54 -23.54
CA GLU A 229 -84.97 16.47 -24.49
C GLU A 229 -84.69 17.28 -25.77
N SER A 230 -83.90 18.35 -25.67
CA SER A 230 -83.59 19.25 -26.78
C SER A 230 -82.71 18.62 -27.87
N ILE A 231 -82.11 17.45 -27.62
CA ILE A 231 -81.28 16.71 -28.58
C ILE A 231 -82.02 15.43 -29.00
N ASN A 232 -83.18 15.57 -29.66
CA ASN A 232 -84.02 14.47 -30.14
C ASN A 232 -84.26 13.38 -29.08
N GLY A 233 -84.50 13.76 -27.82
CA GLY A 233 -84.74 12.82 -26.71
C GLY A 233 -83.55 11.97 -26.30
N GLY A 234 -82.32 12.47 -26.48
CA GLY A 234 -81.08 11.76 -26.16
C GLY A 234 -80.69 11.79 -24.68
N PHE A 235 -79.60 11.08 -24.38
CA PHE A 235 -78.91 11.14 -23.09
C PHE A 235 -77.54 11.80 -23.28
N ILE A 236 -77.16 12.65 -22.33
CA ILE A 236 -75.80 13.19 -22.20
C ILE A 236 -74.99 12.18 -21.40
N TYR A 237 -73.99 11.58 -22.02
CA TYR A 237 -73.04 10.73 -21.33
C TYR A 237 -71.82 11.54 -20.94
N VAL A 238 -71.62 11.64 -19.62
CA VAL A 238 -70.57 12.45 -19.01
C VAL A 238 -70.09 11.76 -17.75
N THR A 239 -68.82 11.86 -17.47
CA THR A 239 -68.18 11.21 -16.33
C THR A 239 -68.55 11.85 -14.99
N GLY A 240 -68.54 11.05 -13.91
CA GLY A 240 -69.01 11.47 -12.59
C GLY A 240 -68.30 12.68 -11.96
N SER A 241 -66.99 12.87 -12.20
CA SER A 241 -66.26 14.00 -11.62
C SER A 241 -66.36 15.29 -12.44
N HIS A 242 -67.05 15.27 -13.59
CA HIS A 242 -67.32 16.49 -14.37
C HIS A 242 -68.29 17.39 -13.60
N MET A 243 -68.26 18.68 -13.85
CA MET A 243 -69.07 19.65 -13.11
C MET A 243 -70.29 20.08 -13.92
N VAL A 244 -71.47 19.98 -13.30
CA VAL A 244 -72.77 20.36 -13.88
C VAL A 244 -73.45 21.39 -12.99
N HIS A 245 -74.11 22.38 -13.59
CA HIS A 245 -74.85 23.40 -12.86
C HIS A 245 -76.18 22.84 -12.35
N ASP A 246 -76.34 22.76 -11.03
CA ASP A 246 -77.60 22.39 -10.41
C ASP A 246 -78.42 23.64 -10.08
N ASN A 247 -79.56 23.79 -10.75
CA ASN A 247 -80.48 24.91 -10.58
C ASN A 247 -81.14 24.95 -9.18
N GLU A 248 -81.27 23.81 -8.49
CA GLU A 248 -81.88 23.78 -7.14
C GLU A 248 -80.97 24.42 -6.10
N VAL A 249 -79.67 24.18 -6.18
CA VAL A 249 -78.66 24.71 -5.25
C VAL A 249 -77.90 25.91 -5.81
N CYS A 250 -78.16 26.30 -7.05
CA CYS A 250 -77.53 27.41 -7.78
C CYS A 250 -75.99 27.34 -7.77
N LYS A 251 -75.43 26.14 -7.92
CA LYS A 251 -73.98 25.88 -7.87
C LYS A 251 -73.59 24.76 -8.83
N PHE A 252 -72.33 24.77 -9.26
CA PHE A 252 -71.74 23.63 -9.95
C PHE A 252 -71.45 22.52 -8.95
N VAL A 253 -72.00 21.35 -9.20
CA VAL A 253 -71.79 20.12 -8.43
C VAL A 253 -71.18 19.06 -9.35
N ARG A 254 -70.59 18.02 -8.76
CA ARG A 254 -70.13 16.90 -9.57
C ARG A 254 -71.31 16.15 -10.16
N VAL A 255 -71.17 15.64 -11.37
CA VAL A 255 -72.20 14.81 -12.02
C VAL A 255 -72.57 13.61 -11.15
N GLU A 256 -71.62 12.99 -10.44
CA GLU A 256 -71.89 11.88 -9.52
C GLU A 256 -72.79 12.26 -8.33
N GLU A 257 -72.83 13.55 -7.99
CA GLU A 257 -73.65 14.14 -6.92
C GLU A 257 -74.94 14.78 -7.47
N TYR A 258 -75.09 14.86 -8.80
CA TYR A 258 -76.22 15.52 -9.45
C TYR A 258 -77.46 14.62 -9.48
N LYS A 259 -78.58 15.08 -8.90
CA LYS A 259 -79.80 14.27 -8.72
C LYS A 259 -80.38 13.69 -10.01
N GLN A 260 -80.21 14.38 -11.13
CA GLN A 260 -80.73 13.95 -12.44
C GLN A 260 -79.76 13.02 -13.20
N ALA A 261 -78.54 12.83 -12.69
CA ALA A 261 -77.57 11.92 -13.27
C ALA A 261 -77.79 10.48 -12.76
N GLN A 262 -77.72 9.52 -13.68
CA GLN A 262 -77.79 8.10 -13.35
C GLN A 262 -76.49 7.41 -13.77
N LEU A 263 -75.88 6.67 -12.86
CA LEU A 263 -74.71 5.85 -13.17
C LEU A 263 -75.07 4.80 -14.24
N THR A 264 -74.15 4.57 -15.17
CA THR A 264 -74.30 3.54 -16.22
C THR A 264 -73.09 2.62 -16.23
N ASP A 265 -73.23 1.45 -16.86
CA ASP A 265 -72.12 0.53 -17.11
C ASP A 265 -71.34 0.89 -18.40
N GLU A 266 -71.74 1.96 -19.09
CA GLU A 266 -71.07 2.44 -20.30
C GLU A 266 -69.67 2.94 -19.98
N LYS A 267 -68.70 2.46 -20.78
CA LYS A 267 -67.29 2.79 -20.66
C LYS A 267 -66.72 2.98 -22.05
N HIS A 268 -65.76 3.87 -22.17
CA HIS A 268 -65.09 4.16 -23.42
C HIS A 268 -63.60 4.33 -23.18
N ASN A 269 -62.78 3.95 -24.16
CA ASN A 269 -61.32 4.00 -24.05
C ASN A 269 -60.75 5.42 -23.98
N TRP A 270 -61.55 6.43 -24.30
CA TRP A 270 -61.15 7.83 -24.21
C TRP A 270 -62.36 8.77 -24.07
N PHE A 271 -62.12 9.96 -23.54
CA PHE A 271 -63.09 11.03 -23.31
C PHE A 271 -62.86 12.24 -24.22
N SER A 272 -63.94 12.92 -24.60
CA SER A 272 -63.90 14.14 -25.41
C SER A 272 -64.18 15.36 -24.54
N CYS A 273 -63.26 16.32 -24.52
CA CYS A 273 -63.32 17.52 -23.70
C CYS A 273 -63.29 18.77 -24.57
N LEU A 274 -64.00 19.81 -24.15
CA LEU A 274 -63.97 21.11 -24.79
C LEU A 274 -63.34 22.14 -23.85
N ILE A 275 -62.69 23.14 -24.43
CA ILE A 275 -62.38 24.42 -23.80
C ILE A 275 -63.15 25.47 -24.60
N THR A 276 -63.79 26.38 -23.90
CA THR A 276 -64.73 27.37 -24.42
C THR A 276 -64.38 28.77 -23.92
N SER A 277 -64.80 29.80 -24.65
CA SER A 277 -64.43 31.20 -24.36
C SER A 277 -64.94 31.74 -23.02
N ASP A 278 -65.94 31.12 -22.41
CA ASP A 278 -66.58 31.54 -21.17
C ASP A 278 -66.64 30.43 -20.11
N HIS A 279 -65.79 29.40 -20.26
CA HIS A 279 -65.67 28.24 -19.36
C HIS A 279 -66.94 27.38 -19.24
N LYS A 280 -67.86 27.49 -20.20
CA LYS A 280 -69.20 26.90 -20.14
C LYS A 280 -69.54 26.10 -21.38
N ILE A 281 -70.08 24.89 -21.16
CA ILE A 281 -70.58 24.02 -22.21
C ILE A 281 -72.08 23.85 -22.01
N GLN A 282 -72.87 24.54 -22.84
CA GLN A 282 -74.32 24.36 -22.86
C GLN A 282 -74.69 23.17 -23.77
N ILE A 283 -75.28 22.13 -23.19
CA ILE A 283 -75.82 20.99 -23.92
C ILE A 283 -77.31 20.93 -23.62
N GLY A 284 -78.12 21.43 -24.55
CA GLY A 284 -79.55 21.53 -24.35
C GLY A 284 -79.92 22.48 -23.21
N ASP A 285 -80.66 22.01 -22.22
CA ASP A 285 -81.02 22.79 -21.03
C ASP A 285 -79.98 22.64 -19.91
N THR A 286 -79.05 21.69 -20.06
CA THR A 286 -78.04 21.40 -19.05
C THR A 286 -76.75 22.19 -19.30
N LEU A 287 -76.29 22.92 -18.28
CA LEU A 287 -75.06 23.70 -18.32
C LEU A 287 -73.93 22.96 -17.59
N PHE A 288 -72.82 22.76 -18.29
CA PHE A 288 -71.59 22.17 -17.75
C PHE A 288 -70.46 23.18 -17.72
N TRP A 289 -69.48 22.93 -16.87
CA TRP A 289 -68.19 23.62 -16.97
C TRP A 289 -67.29 22.94 -17.98
N ASP A 290 -66.37 23.70 -18.57
CA ASP A 290 -65.42 23.15 -19.52
C ASP A 290 -64.17 22.55 -18.83
N TRP A 291 -63.19 22.11 -19.62
CA TRP A 291 -61.99 21.47 -19.08
C TRP A 291 -61.04 22.43 -18.35
N GLU A 292 -61.00 23.68 -18.79
CA GLU A 292 -60.02 24.65 -18.31
C GLU A 292 -60.64 25.42 -17.15
N ASP A 293 -60.84 24.75 -16.01
CA ASP A 293 -61.16 25.50 -14.81
C ASP A 293 -60.48 25.00 -13.54
N TYR A 294 -59.99 25.99 -12.81
CA TYR A 294 -59.26 25.86 -11.56
C TYR A 294 -60.28 25.73 -10.43
N TYR A 295 -60.06 24.76 -9.54
CA TYR A 295 -60.79 24.68 -8.27
C TYR A 295 -60.41 25.89 -7.40
N CYS A 296 -60.94 27.08 -7.68
CA CYS A 296 -60.88 28.20 -6.76
C CYS A 296 -61.91 27.95 -5.66
N LYS A 297 -61.44 27.30 -4.59
CA LYS A 297 -62.08 27.40 -3.27
C LYS A 297 -61.82 28.77 -2.66
#